data_AF-A0A1X4I147-F1
#
_entry.id   AF-A0A1X4I147-F1
#
_cell.length_a   1.000
_cell.length_b   1.000
_cell.length_c   1.000
_cell.angle_alpha   90.00
_cell.angle_beta   90.00
_cell.angle_gamma   90.00
#
_symmetry.space_group_name_H-M   'P 1'
#
loop_
_entity.id
_entity.type
_entity.pdbx_description
1 polymer ?
#
loop_
_entity_poly.entity_id
_entity_poly.type
_entity_poly.pdbx_seq_one_letter_code
_entity_poly.pdbx_strand_id
1 'polypeptide(L)'
;GAVTGPPWAGVLPPRGGWRAEPGLPAPRELSGLVAASVAEFRSRTEELAPELRTRAELDRIGREIWSRTVAGTGLPVRAVHAAQSLGFLRGGEQGLFSSGSWLRLRTPYGSVAVRRAGLGALGLSVR
;
A
#
# COMPACT_ATOMS: atom_id res chain seq x y z
N GLY A 1 4.85 -9.73 -28.99
CA GLY A 1 5.67 -8.49 -29.02
C GLY A 1 5.61 -7.83 -27.66
N ALA A 2 6.75 -7.48 -27.08
CA ALA A 2 6.83 -6.84 -25.77
C ALA A 2 6.45 -5.36 -25.91
N VAL A 3 5.37 -4.94 -25.23
CA VAL A 3 5.00 -3.53 -25.12
C VAL A 3 5.78 -2.95 -23.96
N THR A 4 6.98 -2.43 -24.21
CA THR A 4 7.61 -1.48 -23.29
C THR A 4 7.10 -0.10 -23.64
N GLY A 5 5.99 0.29 -23.01
CA GLY A 5 5.50 1.66 -23.09
C GLY A 5 6.43 2.65 -22.38
N PRO A 6 6.15 3.96 -22.47
CA PRO A 6 6.93 5.01 -21.83
C PRO A 6 7.09 4.79 -20.31
N PRO A 7 7.98 5.49 -19.59
CA PRO A 7 8.20 5.29 -18.14
C PRO A 7 6.96 5.50 -17.24
N TRP A 8 5.89 6.11 -17.75
CA TRP A 8 4.57 6.19 -17.11
C TRP A 8 3.65 5.00 -17.42
N ALA A 9 3.97 4.18 -18.42
CA ALA A 9 3.33 2.91 -18.70
C ALA A 9 3.72 1.93 -17.59
N GLY A 10 3.05 2.10 -16.45
CA GLY A 10 3.23 1.25 -15.30
C GLY A 10 3.12 -0.20 -15.71
N VAL A 11 4.07 -1.02 -15.24
CA VAL A 11 3.96 -2.47 -15.33
C VAL A 11 2.62 -2.87 -14.75
N LEU A 12 1.74 -3.42 -15.59
CA LEU A 12 0.41 -3.84 -15.15
C LEU A 12 0.53 -5.09 -14.27
N PRO A 13 -0.35 -5.25 -13.27
CA PRO A 13 -0.40 -6.48 -12.51
C PRO A 13 -0.73 -7.67 -13.43
N PRO A 14 -0.17 -8.86 -13.16
CA PRO A 14 -0.42 -10.03 -13.99
C PRO A 14 -1.90 -10.41 -13.98
N ARG A 15 -2.38 -10.92 -15.11
CA ARG A 15 -3.78 -11.37 -15.26
C ARG A 15 -4.05 -12.69 -14.51
N GLY A 16 -3.06 -13.58 -14.44
CA GLY A 16 -3.15 -14.89 -13.78
C GLY A 16 -1.93 -15.20 -12.91
N GLY A 17 -1.84 -16.44 -12.42
CA GLY A 17 -0.73 -16.89 -11.56
C GLY A 17 -0.82 -16.47 -10.10
N TRP A 18 -1.99 -15.99 -9.68
CA TRP A 18 -2.26 -15.56 -8.31
C TRP A 18 -2.39 -16.76 -7.37
N ARG A 19 -1.60 -16.77 -6.29
CA ARG A 19 -1.66 -17.75 -5.21
C ARG A 19 -2.12 -17.08 -3.93
N ALA A 20 -2.97 -17.74 -3.15
CA ALA A 20 -3.42 -17.22 -1.87
C ALA A 20 -2.25 -17.14 -0.88
N GLU A 21 -2.19 -16.05 -0.13
CA GLU A 21 -1.22 -15.81 0.94
C GLU A 21 -1.95 -15.84 2.28
N PRO A 22 -1.47 -16.60 3.27
CA PRO A 22 -2.06 -16.66 4.60
C PRO A 22 -1.76 -15.38 5.40
N GLY A 23 -2.40 -15.26 6.57
CA GLY A 23 -2.07 -14.23 7.56
C GLY A 23 -2.72 -12.86 7.32
N LEU A 24 -3.66 -12.75 6.39
CA LEU A 24 -4.46 -11.53 6.25
C LEU A 24 -5.42 -11.42 7.46
N PRO A 25 -5.38 -10.31 8.23
CA PRO A 25 -6.31 -10.07 9.33
C PRO A 25 -7.76 -9.93 8.88
N ALA A 26 -8.69 -9.95 9.84
CA ALA A 26 -10.10 -9.74 9.57
C ALA A 26 -10.38 -8.30 9.06
N PRO A 27 -11.47 -8.06 8.32
CA PRO A 27 -11.79 -6.74 7.76
C PRO A 27 -11.84 -5.61 8.80
N ARG A 28 -12.33 -5.91 10.01
CA ARG A 28 -12.42 -4.95 11.11
C ARG A 28 -11.04 -4.55 11.64
N GLU A 29 -10.12 -5.51 11.73
CA GLU A 29 -8.73 -5.27 12.15
C GLU A 29 -7.99 -4.44 11.12
N LEU A 30 -8.20 -4.70 9.82
CA LEU A 30 -7.65 -3.87 8.75
C LEU A 30 -8.15 -2.42 8.83
N SER A 31 -9.45 -2.22 9.06
CA SER A 31 -10.02 -0.88 9.22
C SER A 31 -9.47 -0.16 10.45
N GLY A 32 -9.31 -0.88 11.56
CA GLY A 32 -8.69 -0.37 12.79
C GLY A 32 -7.22 0.02 12.58
N LEU A 33 -6.44 -0.79 11.86
CA LEU A 33 -5.05 -0.51 11.52
C LEU A 33 -4.92 0.77 10.69
N VAL A 34 -5.80 0.99 9.70
CA VAL A 34 -5.78 2.21 8.91
C VAL A 34 -6.13 3.42 9.78
N ALA A 35 -7.16 3.33 10.62
CA ALA A 35 -7.52 4.42 11.54
C ALA A 35 -6.37 4.79 12.47
N ALA A 36 -5.67 3.80 13.03
CA ALA A 36 -4.50 4.02 13.87
C ALA A 36 -3.35 4.68 13.10
N SER A 37 -3.10 4.25 11.87
CA SER A 37 -2.04 4.83 11.02
C SER A 37 -2.33 6.28 10.62
N VAL A 38 -3.60 6.61 10.35
CA VAL A 38 -4.04 8.00 10.08
C VAL A 38 -3.90 8.86 11.33
N ALA A 39 -4.27 8.34 12.51
CA ALA A 39 -4.12 9.05 13.77
C ALA A 39 -2.63 9.32 14.08
N GLU A 40 -1.75 8.34 13.86
CA GLU A 40 -0.31 8.51 14.03
C GLU A 40 0.26 9.55 13.07
N PHE A 41 -0.12 9.50 11.78
CA PHE A 41 0.32 10.50 10.81
C PHE A 41 -0.08 11.89 11.28
N ARG A 42 -1.34 12.08 11.69
CA ARG A 42 -1.84 13.36 12.21
C ARG A 42 -1.00 13.82 13.41
N SER A 43 -0.85 13.00 14.45
CA SER A 43 -0.08 13.33 15.67
C SER A 43 1.32 13.81 15.32
N ARG A 44 2.04 13.02 14.51
CA ARG A 44 3.42 13.37 14.12
C ARG A 44 3.50 14.66 13.32
N THR A 45 2.53 14.95 12.47
CA THR A 45 2.51 16.21 11.71
C THR A 45 2.15 17.42 12.57
N GLU A 46 1.32 17.23 13.60
CA GLU A 46 0.95 18.26 14.57
C GLU A 46 2.11 18.59 15.52
N GLU A 47 2.93 17.60 15.88
CA GLU A 47 4.14 17.77 16.72
C GLU A 47 5.29 18.53 16.01
N LEU A 48 5.27 18.63 14.68
CA LEU A 48 6.27 19.39 13.94
C LEU A 48 6.16 20.89 14.23
N ALA A 49 7.30 21.52 14.46
CA ALA A 49 7.41 22.98 14.45
C ALA A 49 6.92 23.54 13.08
N PRO A 50 6.26 24.71 13.03
CA PRO A 50 5.71 25.27 11.80
C PRO A 50 6.71 25.32 10.63
N GLU A 51 7.97 25.59 10.92
CA GLU A 51 9.07 25.73 9.95
C GLU A 51 9.47 24.37 9.35
N LEU A 52 9.21 23.27 10.07
CA LEU A 52 9.53 21.90 9.66
C LEU A 52 8.36 21.20 8.96
N ARG A 53 7.15 21.78 8.96
CA ARG A 53 5.95 21.25 8.26
C ARG A 53 6.03 21.42 6.74
N THR A 54 7.14 20.97 6.16
CA THR A 54 7.41 21.02 4.73
C THR A 54 6.85 19.78 4.03
N ARG A 55 6.62 19.88 2.71
CA ARG A 55 6.18 18.74 1.89
C ARG A 55 7.12 17.53 2.02
N ALA A 56 8.43 17.77 2.02
CA ALA A 56 9.43 16.72 2.12
C ALA A 56 9.32 15.93 3.43
N GLU A 57 9.06 16.63 4.53
CA GLU A 57 8.92 16.04 5.86
C GLU A 57 7.60 15.27 6.01
N LEU A 58 6.49 15.84 5.51
CA LEU A 58 5.21 15.14 5.43
C LEU A 58 5.32 13.86 4.59
N ASP A 59 6.01 13.92 3.45
CA ASP A 59 6.23 12.75 2.60
C ASP A 59 7.16 11.74 3.29
N ARG A 60 8.13 12.17 4.10
CA ARG A 60 8.99 11.28 4.90
C ARG A 60 8.16 10.51 5.94
N ILE A 61 7.37 11.21 6.75
CA ILE A 61 6.48 10.62 7.76
C ILE A 61 5.49 9.67 7.08
N GLY A 62 4.85 10.12 6.00
CA GLY A 62 3.90 9.33 5.24
C GLY A 62 4.54 8.05 4.68
N ARG A 63 5.71 8.14 4.04
CA ARG A 63 6.42 6.96 3.53
C ARG A 63 6.71 5.96 4.65
N GLU A 64 7.15 6.43 5.81
CA GLU A 64 7.43 5.55 6.95
C GLU A 64 6.17 4.79 7.38
N ILE A 65 5.06 5.49 7.66
CA ILE A 65 3.82 4.87 8.16
C ILE A 65 3.20 3.96 7.10
N TRP A 66 3.04 4.46 5.88
CA TRP A 66 2.30 3.76 4.83
C TRP A 66 3.07 2.59 4.22
N SER A 67 4.39 2.51 4.41
CA SER A 67 5.22 1.38 3.96
C SER A 67 5.29 0.20 4.93
N ARG A 68 4.86 0.39 6.19
CA ARG A 68 4.78 -0.70 7.17
C ARG A 68 3.90 -1.83 6.66
N THR A 69 4.24 -3.05 7.02
CA THR A 69 3.50 -4.23 6.58
C THR A 69 2.44 -4.68 7.58
N VAL A 70 1.37 -5.29 7.06
CA VAL A 70 0.23 -5.75 7.83
C VAL A 70 0.50 -7.15 8.37
N ALA A 71 0.46 -7.33 9.70
CA ALA A 71 0.46 -8.64 10.38
C ALA A 71 1.48 -9.67 9.87
N GLY A 72 2.72 -9.23 9.60
CA GLY A 72 3.79 -10.10 9.10
C GLY A 72 3.67 -10.51 7.63
N THR A 73 2.59 -10.11 6.94
CA THR A 73 2.46 -10.27 5.49
C THR A 73 3.38 -9.28 4.75
N GLY A 74 3.50 -9.42 3.43
CA GLY A 74 4.14 -8.39 2.60
C GLY A 74 3.23 -7.22 2.21
N LEU A 75 1.97 -7.20 2.66
CA LEU A 75 0.98 -6.18 2.27
C LEU A 75 1.27 -4.87 3.00
N PRO A 76 1.57 -3.76 2.31
CA PRO A 76 1.82 -2.49 2.98
C PRO A 76 0.50 -1.83 3.40
N VAL A 77 0.53 -1.08 4.51
CA VAL A 77 -0.62 -0.31 5.02
C VAL A 77 -1.23 0.59 3.94
N ARG A 78 -0.41 1.18 3.05
CA ARG A 78 -0.90 2.00 1.93
C ARG A 78 -1.94 1.30 1.05
N ALA A 79 -1.80 -0.02 0.85
CA ALA A 79 -2.71 -0.78 0.01
C ALA A 79 -4.07 -0.96 0.70
N VAL A 80 -4.05 -1.16 2.02
CA VAL A 80 -5.25 -1.25 2.85
C VAL A 80 -5.94 0.11 2.95
N HIS A 81 -5.18 1.19 3.15
CA HIS A 81 -5.71 2.55 3.12
C HIS A 81 -6.38 2.87 1.79
N ALA A 82 -5.75 2.54 0.65
CA ALA A 82 -6.37 2.71 -0.66
C ALA A 82 -7.67 1.91 -0.80
N ALA A 83 -7.70 0.65 -0.35
CA ALA A 83 -8.91 -0.16 -0.34
C ALA A 83 -10.01 0.47 0.54
N GLN A 84 -9.65 1.06 1.68
CA GLN A 84 -10.60 1.78 2.54
C GLN A 84 -11.14 3.04 1.86
N SER A 85 -10.27 3.89 1.30
CA SER A 85 -10.67 5.13 0.62
C SER A 85 -11.56 4.88 -0.59
N LEU A 86 -11.38 3.76 -1.28
CA LEU A 86 -12.23 3.31 -2.39
C LEU A 86 -13.51 2.61 -1.92
N GLY A 87 -13.67 2.38 -0.61
CA GLY A 87 -14.83 1.70 -0.05
C GLY A 87 -14.85 0.19 -0.30
N PHE A 88 -13.71 -0.46 -0.47
CA PHE A 88 -13.64 -1.91 -0.68
C PHE A 88 -13.70 -2.72 0.62
N LEU A 89 -13.38 -2.11 1.76
CA LEU A 89 -13.38 -2.73 3.09
C LEU A 89 -14.74 -2.61 3.80
N ARG A 90 -15.81 -3.09 3.16
CA ARG A 90 -17.19 -3.03 3.70
C ARG A 90 -17.66 -4.32 4.39
N GLY A 91 -16.73 -5.22 4.70
CA GLY A 91 -17.02 -6.56 5.20
C GLY A 91 -17.13 -7.61 4.10
N GLY A 92 -17.40 -8.86 4.49
CA GLY A 92 -17.38 -10.03 3.60
C GLY A 92 -15.99 -10.67 3.48
N GLU A 93 -15.92 -11.76 2.72
CA GLU A 93 -14.67 -12.50 2.55
C GLU A 93 -13.64 -11.70 1.75
N GLN A 94 -12.46 -11.56 2.33
CA GLN A 94 -11.31 -10.90 1.72
C GLN A 94 -10.11 -11.85 1.68
N GLY A 95 -9.26 -11.68 0.67
CA GLY A 95 -8.09 -12.52 0.48
C GLY A 95 -6.88 -11.75 0.02
N LEU A 96 -5.71 -12.17 0.48
CA LEU A 96 -4.43 -11.71 -0.01
C LEU A 96 -3.91 -12.73 -1.02
N PHE A 97 -3.41 -12.23 -2.14
CA PHE A 97 -2.84 -13.06 -3.19
C PHE A 97 -1.50 -12.51 -3.65
N SER A 98 -0.59 -13.39 -4.05
CA SER A 98 0.70 -13.02 -4.65
C SER A 98 0.87 -13.59 -6.06
N SER A 99 1.64 -12.87 -6.87
CA SER A 99 2.12 -13.35 -8.17
C SER A 99 3.45 -12.68 -8.49
N GLY A 100 4.55 -13.39 -8.28
CA GLY A 100 5.90 -12.83 -8.39
C GLY A 100 6.09 -11.65 -7.42
N SER A 101 6.49 -10.50 -7.93
CA SER A 101 6.65 -9.27 -7.12
C SER A 101 5.32 -8.55 -6.80
N TRP A 102 4.17 -9.08 -7.21
CA TRP A 102 2.88 -8.46 -6.96
C TRP A 102 2.15 -9.05 -5.75
N LEU A 103 1.43 -8.19 -5.05
CA LEU A 103 0.40 -8.52 -4.08
C LEU A 103 -0.94 -7.95 -4.54
N ARG A 104 -2.02 -8.63 -4.21
CA ARG A 104 -3.38 -8.17 -4.44
C ARG A 104 -4.23 -8.45 -3.22
N LEU A 105 -4.79 -7.39 -2.64
CA LEU A 105 -5.90 -7.47 -1.71
C LEU A 105 -7.18 -7.52 -2.52
N ARG A 106 -7.93 -8.62 -2.42
CA ARG A 106 -9.24 -8.79 -3.07
C ARG A 106 -10.32 -8.76 -2.01
N THR A 107 -11.39 -8.04 -2.30
CA THR A 107 -12.63 -8.02 -1.53
C THR A 107 -13.82 -8.22 -2.48
N PRO A 108 -15.05 -8.36 -1.97
CA PRO A 108 -16.24 -8.46 -2.82
C PRO A 108 -16.52 -7.19 -3.64
N TYR A 109 -15.98 -6.05 -3.19
CA TYR A 109 -16.28 -4.73 -3.75
C TYR A 109 -15.18 -4.19 -4.67
N GLY A 110 -14.05 -4.89 -4.77
CA GLY A 110 -12.93 -4.46 -5.60
C GLY A 110 -11.62 -5.14 -5.25
N SER A 111 -10.54 -4.69 -5.86
CA SER A 111 -9.20 -5.16 -5.52
C SER A 111 -8.17 -4.06 -5.66
N VAL A 112 -7.16 -4.11 -4.79
CA VAL A 112 -5.99 -3.25 -4.85
C VAL A 112 -4.77 -4.14 -5.09
N ALA A 113 -4.04 -3.87 -6.18
CA ALA A 113 -2.79 -4.55 -6.48
C ALA A 113 -1.61 -3.60 -6.26
N VAL A 114 -0.57 -4.09 -5.60
CA VAL A 114 0.66 -3.36 -5.36
C VAL A 114 1.85 -4.23 -5.69
N ARG A 115 2.92 -3.60 -6.17
CA ARG A 115 4.20 -4.28 -6.33
C ARG A 115 4.95 -4.19 -5.01
N ARG A 116 5.43 -5.32 -4.50
CA ARG A 116 6.37 -5.38 -3.38
C ARG A 116 7.61 -4.59 -3.82
N ALA A 117 7.97 -3.56 -3.06
CA ALA A 117 9.24 -2.89 -3.28
C ALA A 117 10.35 -3.87 -2.92
N GLY A 118 11.18 -4.26 -3.89
CA GLY A 118 12.49 -4.83 -3.58
C GLY A 118 13.43 -3.72 -3.07
N LEU A 119 14.61 -4.10 -2.58
CA LEU A 119 15.77 -3.24 -2.31
C LEU A 119 16.29 -2.56 -3.61
N GLY A 120 15.44 -1.77 -4.23
CA GLY A 120 15.60 -1.29 -5.59
C GLY A 120 14.48 -0.31 -5.93
N ALA A 121 14.26 0.67 -5.05
CA ALA A 121 13.92 1.99 -5.55
C ALA A 121 15.13 2.41 -6.40
N LEU A 122 15.07 2.13 -7.71
CA LEU A 122 16.02 2.71 -8.66
C LEU A 122 15.90 4.21 -8.48
N GLY A 123 16.90 4.79 -7.82
CA GLY A 123 17.06 6.23 -7.69
C GLY A 123 17.14 6.82 -9.09
N LEU A 124 16.08 7.50 -9.49
CA LEU A 124 16.09 8.33 -10.68
C LEU A 124 16.69 9.68 -10.27
N SER A 125 18.02 9.83 -10.41
CA SER A 125 18.61 11.16 -10.50
C SER A 125 18.47 11.63 -11.94
N VAL A 126 17.75 12.74 -12.16
CA VAL A 126 17.82 13.48 -13.41
C VAL A 126 18.93 14.51 -13.23
N ARG A 127 19.95 14.47 -14.09
CA ARG A 127 20.87 15.59 -14.32
C ARG A 127 20.26 16.49 -15.38
#